data_AF-A0A366F6W1-F1
#
_entry.id   AF-A0A366F6W1-F1
#
_cell.length_a   1.000
_cell.length_b   1.000
_cell.length_c   1.000
_cell.angle_alpha   90.00
_cell.angle_beta   90.00
_cell.angle_gamma   90.00
#
_symmetry.space_group_name_H-M   'P 1'
#
loop_
_entity.id
_entity.type
_entity.pdbx_description
1 polymer ?
#
loop_
_entity_poly.entity_id
_entity_poly.type
_entity_poly.pdbx_seq_one_letter_code
_entity_poly.pdbx_strand_id
1 'polypeptide(L)' 'MTTSSRKFCAVIIERNGEELARDVLHIDGAADARSRLMQLVRRHEIDPFDEPINCRVVELSE' A
#
# COMPACT_ATOMS: atom_id res chain seq x y z
N MET A 1 -11.96 -14.46 -22.95
CA MET A 1 -12.21 -14.19 -21.52
C MET A 1 -10.90 -13.75 -20.90
N THR A 2 -10.66 -12.45 -20.77
CA THR A 2 -9.63 -11.98 -19.85
C THR A 2 -10.26 -12.06 -18.47
N THR A 3 -9.90 -13.08 -17.70
CA THR A 3 -10.15 -13.10 -16.26
C THR A 3 -9.44 -11.88 -15.68
N SER A 4 -10.15 -10.77 -15.57
CA SER A 4 -9.77 -9.65 -14.70
C SER A 4 -9.91 -10.20 -13.29
N SER A 5 -8.84 -10.88 -12.85
CA SER A 5 -8.65 -11.23 -11.45
C SER A 5 -8.45 -9.90 -10.74
N ARG A 6 -9.54 -9.31 -10.26
CA ARG A 6 -9.49 -8.16 -9.38
C ARG A 6 -8.72 -8.61 -8.15
N LYS A 7 -7.48 -8.13 -8.02
CA LYS A 7 -6.63 -8.50 -6.89
C LYS A 7 -6.79 -7.44 -5.81
N PHE A 8 -7.04 -7.89 -4.59
CA PHE A 8 -6.95 -6.99 -3.45
C PHE A 8 -5.48 -6.88 -3.07
N CYS A 9 -4.98 -5.67 -2.93
CA CYS A 9 -3.61 -5.43 -2.46
C CYS A 9 -3.70 -4.63 -1.16
N ALA A 10 -3.16 -5.17 -0.07
CA ALA A 10 -2.89 -4.37 1.11
C ALA A 10 -1.58 -3.61 0.90
N VAL A 11 -1.61 -2.30 1.07
CA VAL A 11 -0.42 -1.46 1.18
C VAL A 11 -0.18 -1.18 2.64
N ILE A 12 0.97 -1.61 3.13
CA ILE A 12 1.40 -1.48 4.52
C ILE A 12 2.56 -0.49 4.55
N ILE A 13 2.40 0.57 5.33
CA ILE A 13 3.46 1.52 5.65
C ILE A 13 3.96 1.16 7.04
N GLU A 14 5.26 0.91 7.15
CA GLU A 14 5.90 0.50 8.39
C GLU A 14 7.15 1.34 8.68
N ARG A 15 7.49 1.49 9.96
CA ARG A 15 8.69 2.19 10.43
C ARG A 15 9.31 1.36 11.53
N ASN A 16 10.61 1.05 11.41
CA ASN A 16 11.32 0.21 12.37
C ASN A 16 10.66 -1.15 12.67
N GLY A 17 9.88 -1.69 11.72
CA GLY A 17 9.13 -2.95 11.87
C GLY A 17 7.74 -2.81 12.50
N GLU A 18 7.31 -1.59 12.84
CA GLU A 18 5.96 -1.31 13.33
C GLU A 18 5.06 -0.82 12.18
N GLU A 19 3.86 -1.41 12.06
CA GLU A 19 2.85 -0.97 11.09
C GLU A 19 2.29 0.39 11.52
N LEU A 20 2.59 1.44 10.74
CA LEU A 20 2.05 2.79 10.95
C LEU A 20 0.67 2.94 10.31
N ALA A 21 0.49 2.34 9.14
CA ALA A 21 -0.75 2.42 8.40
C ALA A 21 -0.92 1.23 7.47
N ARG A 22 -2.16 0.84 7.26
CA ARG A 22 -2.56 -0.19 6.30
C ARG A 22 -3.80 0.25 5.57
N ASP A 23 -3.75 0.17 4.24
CA ASP A 23 -4.91 0.42 3.40
C ASP A 23 -5.09 -0.71 2.39
N VAL A 24 -6.34 -1.12 2.17
CA VAL A 24 -6.67 -2.20 1.24
C VAL A 24 -7.17 -1.56 -0.04
N LEU A 25 -6.36 -1.68 -1.09
CA LEU A 25 -6.66 -1.13 -2.39
C LEU A 25 -7.24 -2.22 -3.30
N HIS A 26 -8.30 -1.84 -4.01
CA HIS A 26 -8.92 -2.65 -5.06
C HIS A 26 -8.31 -2.20 -6.39
N ILE A 27 -7.32 -2.93 -6.89
CA ILE A 27 -6.48 -2.51 -8.03
C ILE A 27 -6.07 -3.71 -8.89
N ASP A 28 -5.79 -3.48 -10.17
CA ASP A 28 -5.43 -4.55 -11.11
C ASP A 28 -3.95 -4.99 -11.02
N GLY A 29 -3.19 -4.47 -10.05
CA GLY A 29 -1.82 -4.94 -9.77
C GLY A 29 -0.99 -4.03 -8.86
N ALA A 30 0.22 -4.47 -8.52
CA ALA A 30 1.10 -3.77 -7.57
C ALA A 30 1.60 -2.39 -8.06
N ALA A 31 1.61 -2.12 -9.37
CA ALA A 31 2.01 -0.83 -9.93
C ALA A 31 1.03 0.29 -9.54
N ASP A 32 -0.27 0.01 -9.52
CA ASP A 32 -1.30 0.94 -9.09
C ASP A 32 -1.24 1.21 -7.57
N ALA A 33 -0.82 0.22 -6.78
CA ALA A 33 -0.61 0.38 -5.33
C ALA A 33 0.50 1.39 -5.04
N ARG A 34 1.62 1.31 -5.79
CA ARG A 34 2.74 2.25 -5.64
C ARG A 34 2.34 3.67 -6.04
N SER A 35 1.55 3.85 -7.08
CA SER A 35 1.03 5.18 -7.46
C SER A 35 0.16 5.82 -6.38
N ARG A 36 -0.54 5.00 -5.59
CA ARG A 36 -1.37 5.48 -4.46
C ARG A 36 -0.61 5.61 -3.14
N LEU A 37 0.64 5.15 -3.06
CA LEU A 37 1.43 5.21 -1.84
C LEU A 37 1.56 6.64 -1.28
N MET A 38 1.85 7.62 -2.13
CA MET A 38 1.94 9.03 -1.72
C MET A 38 0.61 9.59 -1.22
N GLN A 39 -0.52 9.09 -1.75
CA GLN A 39 -1.84 9.45 -1.24
C GLN A 39 -2.08 8.86 0.14
N LEU A 40 -1.64 7.62 0.38
CA LEU A 40 -1.74 6.96 1.68
C LEU A 40 -0.89 7.63 2.75
N VAL A 41 0.38 7.93 2.43
CA VAL A 41 1.29 8.67 3.33
C VAL A 41 0.66 10.00 3.75
N ARG A 42 0.10 10.75 2.79
CA ARG A 42 -0.64 11.99 3.09
C ARG A 42 -1.90 11.77 3.91
N ARG A 43 -2.68 10.73 3.58
CA ARG A 43 -3.95 10.40 4.26
C ARG A 43 -3.74 10.07 5.73
N HIS A 44 -2.65 9.38 6.03
CA HIS A 44 -2.28 8.98 7.39
C HIS A 44 -1.41 10.02 8.09
N GLU A 45 -1.22 11.20 7.50
CA GLU A 45 -0.39 12.29 8.05
C GLU A 45 1.02 11.82 8.43
N ILE A 46 1.54 10.85 7.69
CA ILE A 46 2.89 10.31 7.89
C ILE A 46 3.86 11.25 7.19
N ASP A 47 4.83 11.78 7.94
CA ASP A 47 5.95 12.50 7.35
C ASP A 47 7.06 11.50 6.91
N PRO A 48 7.27 11.30 5.60
CA PRO A 48 8.31 10.41 5.11
C PRO A 48 9.72 11.01 5.21
N PHE A 49 9.85 12.29 5.54
CA PHE A 49 11.13 13.00 5.66
C PHE A 49 11.66 13.05 7.09
N ASP A 50 10.80 12.83 8.09
CA ASP A 50 11.15 12.80 9.51
C ASP A 50 11.98 11.54 9.85
N GLU A 51 11.48 10.38 9.45
CA GLU A 51 12.20 9.10 9.60
C GLU A 51 11.88 8.17 8.41
N PRO A 52 12.85 7.39 7.90
CA PRO A 52 12.62 6.49 6.77
C PRO A 52 11.49 5.50 7.05
N ILE A 53 10.51 5.50 6.15
CA ILE A 53 9.40 4.56 6.14
C ILE A 53 9.64 3.46 5.10
N ASN A 54 9.27 2.24 5.45
CA ASN A 54 9.20 1.12 4.53
C ASN A 54 7.76 0.92 4.06
N CYS A 55 7.63 0.46 2.82
CA CYS A 55 6.34 0.29 2.18
C CYS A 55 6.29 -1.10 1.56
N ARG A 56 5.37 -1.93 2.04
CA ARG A 56 5.17 -3.30 1.56
C ARG A 56 3.80 -3.43 0.94
N VAL A 57 3.73 -3.99 -0.27
CA VAL A 57 2.48 -4.37 -0.90
C VAL A 57 2.30 -5.87 -0.72
N VAL A 58 1.20 -6.28 -0.11
CA VAL A 58 0.83 -7.68 0.10
C VAL A 58 -0.40 -7.96 -0.75
N GLU A 59 -0.28 -8.87 -1.70
CA GLU A 59 -1.43 -9.39 -2.43
C GLU A 59 -2.30 -10.18 -1.45
N LEU A 60 -3.55 -9.75 -1.27
CA LEU A 60 -4.56 -10.48 -0.53
C LEU A 60 -5.23 -11.41 -1.53
N SER A 61 -4.94 -12.70 -1.42
CA SER A 61 -5.73 -13.74 -2.09
C SER A 61 -7.13 -13.79 -1.48
N GLU A 62 -8.15 -14.04 -2.31
CA GLU A 62 -9.53 -14.33 -1.86
C GLU A 62 -9.58 -15.51 -0.88
#